data_AF-A0A2K3JEH2-F1
#
_entry.id   AF-A0A2K3JEH2-F1
#
_cell.length_a   1.000
_cell.length_b   1.000
_cell.length_c   1.000
_cell.angle_alpha   90.00
_cell.angle_beta   90.00
_cell.angle_gamma   90.00
#
_symmetry.space_group_name_H-M   'P 1'
#
loop_
_entity.id
_entity.type
_entity.pdbx_description
1 polymer ?
#
loop_
_entity_poly.entity_id
_entity_poly.type
_entity_poly.pdbx_seq_one_letter_code
_entity_poly.pdbx_strand_id
1 'polypeptide(L)'
;MVAVSFTVVDEAYTPINVSLVGATVYIKVLKNGANRVIFERIVQNNLCQATDSVELQRGEWIECLVDFPSGFRDCYPLTNGSALLTWETATTQMNLAGVYNWYPHISMTLMQRLSQ
;
A
#
# COMPACT_ATOMS: atom_id res chain seq x y z
N MET A 1 9.49 -0.69 -4.81
CA MET A 1 8.21 -0.44 -5.52
C MET A 1 7.12 -1.13 -4.73
N VAL A 2 6.06 -0.42 -4.37
CA VAL A 2 4.89 -0.96 -3.68
C VAL A 2 3.79 -1.17 -4.72
N ALA A 3 3.22 -2.36 -4.76
CA ALA A 3 2.02 -2.64 -5.53
C ALA A 3 0.83 -2.81 -4.58
N VAL A 4 -0.32 -2.25 -4.97
CA VAL A 4 -1.56 -2.37 -4.20
C VAL A 4 -2.64 -2.96 -5.09
N SER A 5 -3.25 -4.06 -4.67
CA SER A 5 -4.42 -4.62 -5.33
C SER A 5 -5.66 -4.54 -4.45
N PHE A 6 -6.81 -4.52 -5.10
CA PHE A 6 -8.10 -4.34 -4.43
C PHE A 6 -9.04 -5.50 -4.74
N THR A 7 -9.69 -6.00 -3.70
CA THR A 7 -10.84 -6.89 -3.79
C THR A 7 -12.05 -6.16 -3.22
N VAL A 8 -13.19 -6.25 -3.90
CA VAL A 8 -14.45 -5.68 -3.41
C VAL A 8 -15.37 -6.80 -2.97
N VAL A 9 -16.00 -6.64 -1.82
CA VAL A 9 -17.00 -7.55 -1.26
C VAL A 9 -18.31 -6.83 -0.96
N ASP A 10 -19.41 -7.57 -0.94
CA ASP A 10 -20.68 -7.10 -0.39
C ASP A 10 -20.72 -7.21 1.16
N GLU A 11 -21.85 -6.83 1.75
CA GLU A 11 -22.07 -6.88 3.21
C GLU A 11 -22.06 -8.31 3.78
N ALA A 12 -22.25 -9.32 2.94
CA ALA A 12 -22.14 -10.74 3.30
C ALA A 12 -20.71 -11.30 3.08
N TYR A 13 -19.73 -10.46 2.78
CA TYR A 13 -18.34 -10.83 2.44
C TYR A 13 -18.21 -11.67 1.17
N THR A 14 -19.18 -11.61 0.28
CA THR A 14 -19.11 -12.26 -1.03
C THR A 14 -18.34 -11.36 -2.00
N PRO A 15 -17.32 -11.87 -2.71
CA PRO A 15 -16.61 -11.09 -3.73
C PRO A 15 -17.56 -10.62 -4.84
N ILE A 16 -17.50 -9.34 -5.17
CA ILE A 16 -18.30 -8.74 -6.23
C ILE A 16 -17.41 -8.03 -7.24
N ASN A 17 -17.83 -8.03 -8.50
CA ASN A 17 -17.06 -7.43 -9.57
C ASN A 17 -17.42 -5.94 -9.72
N VAL A 18 -16.62 -5.09 -9.07
CA VAL A 18 -16.73 -3.63 -9.17
C VAL A 18 -15.45 -3.09 -9.78
N SER A 19 -15.59 -2.30 -10.84
CA SER A 19 -14.46 -1.56 -11.40
C SER A 19 -14.12 -0.38 -10.51
N LEU A 20 -12.90 -0.37 -9.97
CA LEU A 20 -12.35 0.76 -9.21
C LEU A 20 -11.51 1.69 -10.08
N VAL A 21 -11.52 1.52 -11.41
CA VAL A 21 -10.74 2.34 -12.32
C VAL A 21 -11.11 3.82 -12.16
N GLY A 22 -10.11 4.67 -11.95
CA GLY A 22 -10.30 6.10 -11.70
C GLY A 22 -10.39 6.48 -10.22
N ALA A 23 -10.44 5.53 -9.29
CA ALA A 23 -10.38 5.83 -7.86
C ALA A 23 -9.00 6.37 -7.47
N THR A 24 -8.97 7.43 -6.66
CA THR A 24 -7.73 7.97 -6.07
C THR A 24 -7.39 7.19 -4.80
N VAL A 25 -6.13 6.78 -4.68
CA VAL A 25 -5.57 6.04 -3.54
C VAL A 25 -4.29 6.74 -3.08
N TYR A 26 -4.07 6.77 -1.77
CA TYR A 26 -2.85 7.32 -1.19
C TYR A 26 -1.97 6.20 -0.66
N ILE A 27 -0.76 6.09 -1.19
CA ILE A 27 0.29 5.21 -0.67
C ILE A 27 1.24 6.09 0.16
N LYS A 28 1.23 5.92 1.47
CA LYS A 28 2.09 6.65 2.42
C LYS A 28 3.29 5.78 2.74
N VAL A 29 4.49 6.34 2.61
CA VAL A 29 5.72 5.70 3.10
C VAL A 29 6.17 6.44 4.35
N LEU A 30 6.30 5.68 5.43
CA LEU A 30 6.80 6.15 6.71
C LEU A 30 8.23 5.67 6.88
N LYS A 31 9.07 6.50 7.49
CA LYS A 31 10.40 6.12 7.96
C LYS A 31 10.43 6.32 9.46
N ASN A 32 10.71 5.25 10.21
CA ASN A 32 10.71 5.26 11.68
C ASN A 32 9.43 5.86 12.29
N GLY A 33 8.27 5.61 11.66
CA GLY A 33 6.95 6.07 12.12
C GLY A 33 6.57 7.50 11.73
N ALA A 34 7.47 8.26 11.09
CA ALA A 34 7.17 9.59 10.57
C ALA A 34 6.82 9.54 9.08
N ASN A 35 5.82 10.32 8.67
CA ASN A 35 5.47 10.50 7.25
C ASN A 35 6.67 11.05 6.49
N ARG A 36 7.17 10.29 5.53
CA ARG A 36 8.26 10.69 4.63
C ARG A 36 7.70 11.17 3.30
N VAL A 37 6.88 10.35 2.65
CA VAL A 37 6.30 10.66 1.33
C VAL A 37 4.89 10.10 1.22
N ILE A 38 4.04 10.81 0.48
CA ILE A 38 2.67 10.39 0.15
C ILE A 38 2.54 10.41 -1.37
N PHE A 39 2.17 9.28 -1.94
CA PHE A 39 1.89 9.13 -3.36
C PHE A 39 0.39 9.10 -3.59
N GLU A 40 -0.12 10.06 -4.35
CA GLU A 40 -1.44 9.98 -4.95
C GLU A 40 -1.38 9.10 -6.20
N ARG A 41 -2.22 8.07 -6.28
CA ARG A 41 -2.28 7.14 -7.40
C ARG A 41 -3.71 6.90 -7.84
N ILE A 42 -3.90 6.77 -9.14
CA ILE A 42 -5.17 6.38 -9.73
C ILE A 42 -5.16 4.87 -9.96
N VAL A 43 -6.23 4.19 -9.53
CA VAL A 43 -6.40 2.76 -9.75
C VAL A 43 -6.62 2.48 -11.25
N GLN A 44 -5.90 1.50 -11.76
CA GLN A 44 -6.03 0.96 -13.12
C GLN A 44 -6.11 -0.57 -13.02
N ASN A 45 -7.19 -1.17 -13.54
CA ASN A 45 -7.45 -2.61 -13.43
C ASN A 45 -7.33 -3.15 -12.00
N ASN A 46 -7.93 -2.43 -11.02
CA ASN A 46 -7.89 -2.77 -9.59
C ASN A 46 -6.46 -2.90 -9.03
N LEU A 47 -5.49 -2.22 -9.64
CA LEU A 47 -4.10 -2.13 -9.21
C LEU A 47 -3.63 -0.67 -9.21
N CYS A 48 -2.75 -0.32 -8.27
CA CYS A 48 -1.92 0.87 -8.40
C CYS A 48 -0.53 0.61 -7.82
N GLN A 49 0.45 1.44 -8.19
CA GLN A 49 1.83 1.24 -7.74
C GLN A 49 2.57 2.56 -7.50
N ALA A 50 3.52 2.54 -6.58
CA ALA A 50 4.44 3.63 -6.31
C ALA A 50 5.88 3.11 -6.15
N THR A 51 6.85 3.92 -6.55
CA THR A 51 8.27 3.61 -6.42
C THR A 51 8.94 4.76 -5.71
N ASP A 52 9.71 4.44 -4.66
CA ASP A 52 10.59 5.37 -3.95
C ASP A 52 11.95 4.69 -3.74
N SER A 53 12.97 5.49 -3.48
CA SER A 53 14.30 5.05 -3.06
C SER A 53 14.57 5.61 -1.67
N VAL A 54 14.75 4.73 -0.68
CA VAL A 54 14.92 5.10 0.72
C VAL A 54 16.26 4.59 1.23
N GLU A 55 17.08 5.51 1.74
CA GLU A 55 18.27 5.14 2.51
C GLU A 55 17.88 4.80 3.95
N LEU A 56 18.34 3.64 4.41
CA LEU A 56 18.13 3.13 5.77
C LEU A 56 19.46 2.85 6.46
N GLN A 57 19.55 3.29 7.71
CA GLN A 57 20.60 2.92 8.63
C GLN A 57 20.18 1.72 9.47
N ARG A 58 21.15 1.11 10.15
CA ARG A 58 20.90 -0.03 11.05
C ARG A 58 19.88 0.35 12.13
N GLY A 59 18.84 -0.48 12.27
CA GLY A 59 17.76 -0.26 13.23
C GLY A 59 16.66 0.67 12.73
N GLU A 60 16.84 1.31 11.56
CA GLU A 60 15.76 2.04 10.92
C GLU A 60 14.81 1.09 10.18
N TRP A 61 13.58 1.55 9.98
CA TRP A 61 12.56 0.81 9.26
C TRP A 61 11.75 1.73 8.36
N ILE A 62 11.17 1.13 7.33
CA ILE A 62 10.13 1.76 6.51
C ILE A 62 8.84 0.97 6.58
N GLU A 63 7.74 1.70 6.57
CA GLU A 63 6.40 1.12 6.45
C GLU A 63 5.69 1.77 5.27
N CYS A 64 4.97 0.96 4.51
CA CYS A 64 4.04 1.44 3.50
C CYS A 64 2.63 1.24 4.01
N LEU A 65 1.87 2.32 4.10
CA LEU A 65 0.45 2.30 4.43
C LEU A 65 -0.35 2.70 3.20
N VAL A 66 -1.49 2.06 3.01
CA VAL A 66 -2.40 2.40 1.92
C VAL A 66 -3.72 2.88 2.50
N ASP A 67 -4.15 4.02 1.98
CA ASP A 67 -5.36 4.71 2.37
C ASP A 67 -6.26 4.87 1.15
N PHE A 68 -7.44 4.25 1.21
CA PHE A 68 -8.47 4.35 0.18
C PHE A 68 -9.60 5.27 0.71
N PRO A 69 -9.80 6.47 0.15
CA PRO A 69 -10.85 7.37 0.60
C PRO A 69 -12.24 6.74 0.36
N SER A 70 -13.13 6.87 1.33
CA SER A 70 -14.49 6.34 1.21
C SER A 70 -15.31 7.10 0.17
N GLY A 71 -16.25 6.40 -0.47
CA GLY A 71 -17.30 7.01 -1.29
C GLY A 71 -17.14 6.87 -2.80
N PHE A 72 -16.00 6.40 -3.31
CA PHE A 72 -15.91 6.03 -4.72
C PHE A 72 -16.79 4.81 -4.99
N ARG A 73 -17.88 4.99 -5.76
CA ARG A 73 -18.90 3.94 -6.03
C ARG A 73 -19.42 3.27 -4.75
N ASP A 74 -19.58 4.05 -3.69
CA ASP A 74 -20.03 3.61 -2.36
C ASP A 74 -19.17 2.49 -1.74
N CYS A 75 -17.91 2.40 -2.15
CA CYS A 75 -16.92 1.51 -1.56
C CYS A 75 -16.19 2.19 -0.39
N TYR A 76 -15.88 1.41 0.64
CA TYR A 76 -15.07 1.85 1.79
C TYR A 76 -14.11 0.74 2.24
N PRO A 77 -12.91 1.08 2.75
CA PRO A 77 -11.96 0.07 3.21
C PRO A 77 -12.45 -0.60 4.50
N LEU A 78 -12.34 -1.94 4.56
CA LEU A 78 -12.57 -2.68 5.81
C LEU A 78 -11.37 -2.56 6.76
N THR A 79 -10.16 -2.55 6.18
CA THR A 79 -8.89 -2.33 6.86
C THR A 79 -7.95 -1.58 5.94
N ASN A 80 -7.06 -0.76 6.51
CA ASN A 80 -5.95 -0.18 5.77
C ASN A 80 -4.88 -1.26 5.57
N GLY A 81 -4.34 -1.36 4.36
CA GLY A 81 -3.26 -2.30 4.06
C GLY A 81 -1.91 -1.73 4.47
N SER A 82 -1.02 -2.58 5.02
CA SER A 82 0.35 -2.19 5.40
C SER A 82 1.41 -3.23 5.03
N ALA A 83 2.64 -2.77 4.88
CA ALA A 83 3.83 -3.61 4.77
C ALA A 83 5.01 -2.93 5.49
N LEU A 84 5.75 -3.68 6.29
CA LEU A 84 6.89 -3.19 7.09
C LEU A 84 8.19 -3.87 6.64
N LEU A 85 9.26 -3.08 6.54
CA LEU A 85 10.63 -3.57 6.38
C LEU A 85 11.51 -2.96 7.48
N THR A 86 12.11 -3.83 8.30
CA THR A 86 13.10 -3.44 9.32
C THR A 86 14.51 -3.74 8.82
N TRP A 87 15.42 -2.77 8.91
CA TRP A 87 16.82 -2.94 8.50
C TRP A 87 17.68 -3.47 9.66
N GLU A 88 17.69 -4.80 9.81
CA GLU A 88 18.39 -5.47 10.92
C GLU A 88 19.84 -5.88 10.61
N THR A 89 20.21 -5.97 9.33
CA THR A 89 21.52 -6.51 8.94
C THR A 89 22.49 -5.40 8.51
N ALA A 90 23.55 -5.24 9.29
CA ALA A 90 24.85 -4.77 8.84
C ALA A 90 25.86 -5.82 9.30
N THR A 91 25.92 -6.97 8.60
CA THR A 91 27.13 -7.80 8.71
C THR A 91 28.27 -6.98 8.13
N THR A 92 29.44 -7.06 8.76
CA THR A 92 30.67 -6.31 8.43
C THR A 92 31.20 -6.54 6.99
N GLN A 93 30.46 -7.28 6.15
CA GLN A 93 30.76 -7.61 4.77
C GLN A 93 29.67 -7.22 3.76
N MET A 94 28.60 -6.53 4.17
CA MET A 94 27.69 -5.94 3.19
C MET A 94 28.32 -4.68 2.61
N ASN A 95 28.62 -4.75 1.33
CA ASN A 95 29.10 -3.62 0.54
C ASN A 95 28.07 -2.48 0.68
N LEU A 96 28.44 -1.40 1.37
CA LEU A 96 27.58 -0.23 1.68
C LEU A 96 27.06 0.49 0.41
N ALA A 97 27.41 0.01 -0.78
CA ALA A 97 26.93 0.46 -2.08
C ALA A 97 25.74 -0.38 -2.63
N GLY A 98 25.27 -1.41 -1.91
CA GLY A 98 24.19 -2.29 -2.38
C GLY A 98 22.82 -1.62 -2.36
N VAL A 99 22.22 -1.40 -3.53
CA VAL A 99 20.80 -1.04 -3.65
C VAL A 99 19.96 -2.29 -3.38
N TYR A 100 19.20 -2.29 -2.29
CA TYR A 100 18.28 -3.38 -1.96
C TYR A 100 16.90 -3.10 -2.56
N ASN A 101 16.44 -4.02 -3.39
CA ASN A 101 15.13 -3.94 -4.00
C ASN A 101 14.07 -4.57 -3.09
N TRP A 102 13.16 -3.75 -2.57
CA TRP A 102 11.99 -4.21 -1.81
C TRP A 102 10.71 -3.99 -2.61
N TYR A 103 9.90 -5.06 -2.72
CA TYR A 103 8.71 -5.14 -3.56
C TYR A 103 7.47 -5.62 -2.78
N PRO A 104 7.00 -4.87 -1.77
CA PRO A 104 5.81 -5.28 -1.04
C PRO A 104 4.57 -5.24 -1.93
N HIS A 105 3.73 -6.25 -1.78
CA HIS A 105 2.40 -6.31 -2.38
C HIS A 105 1.36 -6.22 -1.26
N ILE A 106 0.56 -5.15 -1.28
CA ILE A 106 -0.49 -4.90 -0.28
C ILE A 106 -1.84 -5.20 -0.92
N SER A 107 -2.58 -6.15 -0.33
CA SER A 107 -3.96 -6.45 -0.74
C SER A 107 -4.93 -5.71 0.18
N MET A 108 -5.86 -4.96 -0.41
CA MET A 108 -6.92 -4.26 0.33
C MET A 108 -8.29 -4.84 0.00
N THR A 109 -9.10 -5.06 1.03
CA THR A 109 -10.51 -5.43 0.87
C THR A 109 -11.39 -4.21 1.12
N LEU A 110 -12.20 -3.86 0.12
CA LEU A 110 -13.23 -2.83 0.22
C LEU A 110 -14.60 -3.48 0.34
N MET A 111 -15.49 -2.89 1.12
CA MET A 111 -16.90 -3.26 1.17
C MET A 111 -17.71 -2.23 0.37
N GLN A 112 -18.62 -2.70 -0.48
CA GLN A 112 -19.58 -1.84 -1.19
C GLN A 112 -20.91 -1.83 -0.43
N ARG A 113 -21.44 -0.63 -0.14
CA ARG A 113 -22.85 -0.54 0.29
C ARG A 113 -23.74 -0.76 -0.92
N LEU A 114 -24.61 -1.76 -0.85
CA LEU A 114 -25.68 -1.91 -1.82
C LEU A 114 -26.78 -0.92 -1.42
N SER A 115 -27.00 0.11 -2.25
CA SER A 115 -28.20 0.94 -2.09
C SER A 115 -29.43 0.04 -2.25
N GLN A 116 -30.32 0.06 -1.26
CA GLN A 116 -31.64 -0.56 -1.35
C GLN A 116 -32.51 0.14 -2.39
#